data_AF-A0A7K4WGZ7-F1
#
_entry.id   AF-A0A7K4WGZ7-F1
#
_cell.length_a   1.000
_cell.length_b   1.000
_cell.length_c   1.000
_cell.angle_alpha   90.00
_cell.angle_beta   90.00
_cell.angle_gamma   90.00
#
_symmetry.space_group_name_H-M   'P 1'
#
loop_
_entity.id
_entity.type
_entity.pdbx_description
1 polymer ?
#
loop_
_entity_poly.entity_id
_entity_poly.type
_entity_poly.pdbx_seq_one_letter_code
_entity_poly.pdbx_strand_id
1 'polypeptide(L)'
;EVVTLAVLMYPLLRGLALQLHSALTGSYIPGSSSMAFINCLNEQIAKDIARAIMDKKLAAQVNILPKSSALYFWKGELEESTEILLIVKTRTSKIGELSNYVRSIHPFEIPEIISMPIDQGNPLYLKWIEENVPRD
;
A
#
# COMPACT_ATOMS: atom_id res chain seq x y z
N GLU A 1 28.01 26.14 8.21
CA GLU A 1 28.06 24.75 8.73
C GLU A 1 26.84 24.40 9.59
N VAL A 2 26.55 25.11 10.69
CA VAL A 2 25.39 24.81 11.58
C VAL A 2 24.03 24.89 10.88
N VAL A 3 23.81 25.91 10.03
CA VAL A 3 22.55 26.07 9.28
C VAL A 3 22.32 24.93 8.29
N THR A 4 23.38 24.50 7.59
CA THR A 4 23.32 23.37 6.65
C THR A 4 22.95 22.07 7.37
N LEU A 5 23.54 21.84 8.54
CA LEU A 5 23.22 20.67 9.37
C LEU A 5 21.76 20.71 9.86
N ALA A 6 21.26 21.89 10.25
CA ALA A 6 19.87 22.06 10.67
C ALA A 6 18.87 21.80 9.53
N VAL A 7 19.15 22.26 8.32
CA VAL A 7 18.29 21.99 7.14
C VAL A 7 18.29 20.51 6.78
N LEU A 8 19.44 19.82 6.86
CA LEU A 8 19.55 18.39 6.61
C LEU A 8 18.86 17.54 7.69
N MET A 9 18.89 18.00 8.95
CA MET A 9 18.27 17.30 10.08
C MET A 9 16.78 17.57 10.23
N TYR A 10 16.27 18.66 9.64
CA TYR A 10 14.87 19.08 9.78
C TYR A 10 13.84 18.00 9.39
N PRO A 11 13.97 17.26 8.28
CA PRO A 11 13.02 16.21 7.94
C PRO A 11 12.96 15.11 9.00
N LEU A 12 14.11 14.72 9.55
CA LEU A 12 14.20 13.71 10.59
C LEU A 12 13.58 14.19 11.90
N LEU A 13 13.95 15.41 12.34
CA LEU A 13 13.41 16.03 13.57
C LEU A 13 11.89 16.22 13.48
N ARG A 14 11.39 16.62 12.30
CA ARG A 14 9.95 16.76 12.04
C ARG A 14 9.25 15.40 12.11
N GLY A 15 9.83 14.34 11.54
CA GLY A 15 9.29 12.98 11.64
C GLY A 15 9.20 12.50 13.09
N LEU A 16 10.28 12.69 13.87
CA LEU A 16 10.32 12.34 15.29
C LEU A 16 9.29 13.12 16.11
N ALA A 17 9.14 14.42 15.87
CA ALA A 17 8.14 15.24 16.56
C ALA A 17 6.70 14.78 16.27
N LEU A 18 6.40 14.40 15.02
CA LEU A 18 5.09 13.87 14.65
C LEU A 18 4.82 12.51 15.30
N GLN A 19 5.82 11.62 15.33
CA GLN A 19 5.71 10.33 16.02
C GLN A 19 5.50 10.51 17.54
N LEU A 20 6.21 11.43 18.17
CA LEU A 20 6.05 11.73 19.59
C LEU A 20 4.67 12.34 19.88
N HIS A 21 4.21 13.28 19.06
CA HIS A 21 2.87 13.86 19.19
C HIS A 21 1.79 12.79 19.03
N SER A 22 1.92 11.90 18.04
CA SER A 22 1.04 10.76 17.85
C SER A 22 0.99 9.85 19.08
N ALA A 23 2.15 9.48 19.62
CA ALA A 23 2.24 8.66 20.84
C ALA A 23 1.59 9.32 22.05
N LEU A 24 1.72 10.64 22.22
CA LEU A 24 1.16 11.39 23.35
C LEU A 24 -0.34 11.64 23.21
N THR A 25 -0.85 11.79 21.99
CA THR A 25 -2.25 12.13 21.73
C THR A 25 -3.12 10.92 21.38
N GLY A 26 -2.52 9.74 21.18
CA GLY A 26 -3.18 8.58 20.60
C GLY A 26 -3.58 8.80 19.13
N SER A 27 -3.00 9.79 18.47
CA SER A 27 -3.24 10.07 17.05
C SER A 27 -2.54 9.04 16.18
N TYR A 28 -2.99 8.91 14.93
CA TYR A 28 -2.37 8.04 13.92
C TYR A 28 -0.85 8.24 13.82
N ILE A 29 -0.10 7.13 13.71
CA ILE A 29 1.36 7.14 13.51
C ILE A 29 1.62 7.26 12.00
N PRO A 30 2.26 8.33 11.50
CA PRO A 30 2.58 8.46 10.09
C PRO A 30 3.32 7.24 9.55
N GLY A 31 2.81 6.68 8.45
CA GLY A 31 3.35 5.47 7.83
C GLY A 31 2.99 4.15 8.52
N SER A 32 2.12 4.12 9.54
CA SER A 32 1.64 2.84 10.12
C SER A 32 0.69 2.07 9.18
N SER A 33 0.07 2.78 8.24
CA SER A 33 -0.73 2.22 7.14
C SER A 33 -0.12 2.54 5.79
N SER A 34 -0.43 1.72 4.79
CA SER A 34 0.07 1.84 3.43
C SER A 34 -1.04 1.63 2.40
N MET A 35 -0.84 2.23 1.24
CA MET A 35 -1.59 1.99 0.03
C MET A 35 -0.75 1.10 -0.90
N ALA A 36 -1.23 -0.11 -1.19
CA ALA A 36 -0.60 -1.02 -2.14
C ALA A 36 -1.34 -1.02 -3.48
N PHE A 37 -0.57 -1.15 -4.55
CA PHE A 37 -0.99 -1.18 -5.94
C PHE A 37 -0.69 -2.58 -6.48
N ILE A 38 -1.69 -3.23 -7.06
CA ILE A 38 -1.58 -4.57 -7.63
C ILE A 38 -2.25 -4.57 -8.99
N ASN A 39 -1.50 -4.88 -10.05
CA ASN A 39 -2.08 -5.04 -11.38
C ASN A 39 -2.57 -6.47 -11.60
N CYS A 40 -3.71 -6.59 -12.28
CA CYS A 40 -4.39 -7.85 -12.57
C CYS A 40 -4.78 -7.90 -14.05
N LEU A 41 -4.75 -9.10 -14.64
CA LEU A 41 -5.09 -9.32 -16.06
C LEU A 41 -6.54 -8.99 -16.45
N ASN A 42 -7.47 -9.18 -15.52
CA ASN A 42 -8.88 -8.93 -15.77
C ASN A 42 -9.66 -8.73 -14.47
N GLU A 43 -10.91 -8.32 -14.62
CA GLU A 43 -11.78 -7.94 -13.51
C GLU A 43 -12.12 -9.12 -12.59
N GLN A 44 -12.21 -10.33 -13.15
CA GLN A 44 -12.51 -11.53 -12.37
C GLN A 44 -11.35 -11.85 -11.42
N ILE A 45 -10.11 -11.91 -11.94
CA ILE A 45 -8.90 -12.11 -11.13
C ILE A 45 -8.77 -11.02 -10.07
N ALA A 46 -9.01 -9.76 -10.45
CA ALA A 46 -8.96 -8.63 -9.52
C ALA A 46 -9.95 -8.79 -8.36
N LYS A 47 -11.20 -9.20 -8.65
CA LYS A 47 -12.23 -9.47 -7.63
C LYS A 47 -11.86 -10.66 -6.74
N ASP A 48 -11.31 -11.72 -7.31
CA ASP A 48 -10.95 -12.93 -6.58
C ASP A 48 -9.77 -12.66 -5.62
N ILE A 49 -8.74 -11.95 -6.09
CA ILE A 49 -7.63 -11.49 -5.25
C ILE A 49 -8.15 -10.54 -4.15
N ALA A 50 -8.97 -9.55 -4.51
CA ALA A 50 -9.52 -8.60 -3.54
C ALA A 50 -10.30 -9.30 -2.42
N ARG A 51 -11.14 -10.30 -2.76
CA ARG A 51 -11.85 -11.11 -1.76
C ARG A 51 -10.88 -11.92 -0.91
N ALA A 52 -9.94 -12.62 -1.54
CA ALA A 52 -8.99 -13.48 -0.85
C ALA A 52 -8.13 -12.72 0.18
N ILE A 53 -7.64 -11.52 -0.15
CA ILE A 53 -6.84 -10.73 0.79
C ILE A 53 -7.69 -10.13 1.93
N MET A 54 -8.95 -9.78 1.65
CA MET A 54 -9.89 -9.26 2.65
C MET A 54 -10.34 -10.36 3.62
N ASP A 55 -10.63 -11.56 3.12
CA ASP A 55 -11.02 -12.72 3.92
C ASP A 55 -9.90 -13.14 4.89
N LYS A 56 -8.64 -13.02 4.44
CA LYS A 56 -7.45 -13.23 5.27
C LYS A 56 -7.10 -12.06 6.19
N LYS A 57 -7.90 -10.98 6.19
CA LYS A 57 -7.62 -9.76 6.96
C LYS A 57 -6.25 -9.13 6.66
N LEU A 58 -5.74 -9.30 5.44
CA LEU A 58 -4.52 -8.67 4.96
C LEU A 58 -4.75 -7.26 4.43
N ALA A 59 -6.02 -6.87 4.25
CA ALA A 59 -6.44 -5.57 3.79
C ALA A 59 -7.69 -5.12 4.56
N ALA A 60 -7.79 -3.81 4.80
CA ALA A 60 -9.00 -3.20 5.34
C ALA A 60 -9.98 -2.85 4.21
N GLN A 61 -9.46 -2.44 3.05
CA GLN A 61 -10.26 -2.00 1.91
C GLN A 61 -9.48 -2.20 0.61
N VAL A 62 -10.22 -2.50 -0.46
CA VAL A 62 -9.69 -2.60 -1.83
C VAL A 62 -10.59 -1.80 -2.77
N ASN A 63 -10.01 -0.86 -3.53
CA ASN A 63 -10.66 -0.30 -4.71
C ASN A 63 -10.24 -1.10 -5.93
N ILE A 64 -11.21 -1.47 -6.77
CA ILE A 64 -10.99 -2.08 -8.07
C ILE A 64 -11.26 -0.99 -9.11
N LEU A 65 -10.22 -0.57 -9.83
CA LEU A 65 -10.38 0.45 -10.87
C LEU A 65 -10.90 -0.17 -12.17
N PRO A 66 -11.50 0.63 -13.07
CA PRO A 66 -11.82 0.19 -14.42
C PRO A 66 -10.57 -0.26 -15.18
N LYS A 67 -10.80 -0.92 -16.33
CA LYS A 67 -9.74 -1.34 -17.25
C LYS A 67 -8.88 -0.15 -17.69
N SER A 68 -7.57 -0.34 -17.68
CA SER A 68 -6.58 0.62 -18.16
C SER A 68 -5.57 -0.06 -19.10
N SER A 69 -5.00 0.72 -20.03
CA SER A 69 -3.85 0.27 -20.83
C SER A 69 -2.56 0.42 -20.04
N ALA A 70 -1.71 -0.60 -20.07
CA ALA A 70 -0.35 -0.57 -19.58
C ALA A 70 0.60 -0.78 -20.76
N LEU A 71 1.50 0.17 -20.97
CA LEU A 71 2.56 0.10 -21.99
C LEU A 71 3.90 -0.16 -21.33
N TYR A 72 4.66 -1.13 -21.83
CA TYR A 72 5.97 -1.49 -21.31
C TYR A 72 6.85 -2.08 -22.40
N PHE A 73 8.16 -2.11 -22.17
CA PHE A 73 9.09 -2.79 -23.08
C PHE A 73 9.30 -4.24 -22.65
N TRP A 74 9.12 -5.17 -23.58
CA TRP A 74 9.44 -6.58 -23.38
C TRP A 74 10.25 -7.10 -24.55
N LYS A 75 11.40 -7.72 -24.25
CA LYS A 75 12.33 -8.25 -25.27
C LYS A 75 12.72 -7.24 -26.37
N GLY A 76 12.75 -5.95 -26.03
CA GLY A 76 13.12 -4.87 -26.94
C GLY A 76 11.96 -4.26 -27.73
N GLU A 77 10.76 -4.82 -27.62
CA GLU A 77 9.56 -4.32 -28.31
C GLU A 77 8.63 -3.62 -27.33
N LEU A 78 7.90 -2.61 -27.83
CA LEU A 78 6.85 -1.94 -27.06
C LEU A 78 5.61 -2.83 -27.06
N GLU A 79 5.21 -3.27 -25.87
CA GLU A 79 4.00 -4.05 -25.63
C GLU A 79 2.92 -3.17 -25.04
N GLU A 80 1.66 -3.49 -25.37
CA GLU A 80 0.48 -2.91 -24.73
C GLU A 80 -0.39 -4.05 -24.17
N SER A 81 -0.85 -3.88 -22.93
CA SER A 81 -1.76 -4.82 -22.28
C SER A 81 -2.92 -4.10 -21.61
N THR A 82 -4.04 -4.80 -21.45
CA THR A 82 -5.18 -4.32 -20.67
C THR A 82 -5.10 -4.90 -19.27
N GLU A 83 -5.15 -4.03 -18.26
CA GLU A 83 -5.02 -4.41 -16.85
C GLU A 83 -6.12 -3.79 -15.99
N ILE A 84 -6.30 -4.35 -14.80
CA ILE A 84 -7.13 -3.83 -13.73
C ILE A 84 -6.22 -3.52 -12.55
N LEU A 85 -6.22 -2.26 -12.11
CA LEU A 85 -5.46 -1.82 -10.95
C LEU A 85 -6.29 -1.96 -9.67
N LEU A 86 -5.75 -2.69 -8.70
CA LEU A 86 -6.23 -2.72 -7.33
C LEU A 86 -5.49 -1.67 -6.50
N ILE A 87 -6.25 -0.89 -5.72
CA ILE A 87 -5.70 0.02 -4.70
C ILE A 87 -6.12 -0.48 -3.32
N VAL A 88 -5.20 -1.14 -2.64
CA VAL A 88 -5.41 -1.79 -1.35
C VAL A 88 -4.96 -0.87 -0.22
N LYS A 89 -5.77 -0.71 0.84
CA LYS A 89 -5.36 -0.04 2.08
C LYS A 89 -5.20 -1.07 3.19
N THR A 90 -4.04 -1.06 3.82
CA THR A 90 -3.67 -2.02 4.86
C THR A 90 -2.68 -1.42 5.84
N ARG A 91 -2.32 -2.16 6.89
CA ARG A 91 -1.19 -1.83 7.76
C ARG A 91 0.12 -2.00 7.00
N THR A 92 1.05 -1.07 7.17
CA THR A 92 2.40 -1.17 6.59
C THR A 92 3.10 -2.45 7.00
N SER A 93 2.89 -2.91 8.25
CA SER A 93 3.46 -4.17 8.76
C SER A 93 2.96 -5.42 8.03
N LYS A 94 1.81 -5.37 7.35
CA LYS A 94 1.22 -6.51 6.62
C LYS A 94 1.59 -6.52 5.13
N ILE A 95 2.33 -5.52 4.61
CA ILE A 95 2.69 -5.45 3.19
C ILE A 95 3.50 -6.68 2.73
N GLY A 96 4.44 -7.16 3.54
CA GLY A 96 5.22 -8.36 3.21
C GLY A 96 4.36 -9.61 3.10
N GLU A 97 3.47 -9.83 4.08
CA GLU A 97 2.53 -10.96 4.10
C GLU A 97 1.53 -10.88 2.93
N LEU A 98 0.95 -9.69 2.71
CA LEU A 98 0.07 -9.41 1.59
C LEU A 98 0.75 -9.71 0.25
N SER A 99 1.98 -9.24 0.05
CA SER A 99 2.72 -9.44 -1.21
C SER A 99 3.00 -10.93 -1.46
N ASN A 100 3.42 -11.65 -0.43
CA ASN A 100 3.67 -13.09 -0.51
C ASN A 100 2.38 -13.87 -0.82
N TYR A 101 1.27 -13.52 -0.17
CA TYR A 101 0.01 -14.20 -0.40
C TYR A 101 -0.55 -13.91 -1.79
N VAL A 102 -0.55 -12.65 -2.23
CA VAL A 102 -0.97 -12.29 -3.59
C VAL A 102 -0.13 -13.04 -4.61
N ARG A 103 1.20 -13.08 -4.47
CA ARG A 103 2.08 -13.87 -5.37
C ARG A 103 1.70 -15.35 -5.41
N SER A 104 1.24 -15.94 -4.29
CA SER A 104 0.86 -17.35 -4.25
C SER A 104 -0.44 -17.68 -5.01
N ILE A 105 -1.31 -16.69 -5.23
CA ILE A 105 -2.60 -16.86 -5.91
C ILE A 105 -2.68 -16.14 -7.26
N HIS A 106 -1.70 -15.29 -7.57
CA HIS A 106 -1.67 -14.51 -8.80
C HIS A 106 -1.27 -15.42 -9.99
N PRO A 107 -1.94 -15.32 -11.16
CA PRO A 107 -1.60 -16.16 -12.32
C PRO A 107 -0.19 -15.95 -12.88
N PHE A 108 0.38 -14.78 -12.65
CA PHE A 108 1.76 -14.46 -13.04
C PHE A 108 2.76 -14.80 -11.94
N GLU A 109 3.93 -15.29 -12.37
CA GLU A 109 5.05 -15.63 -11.47
C GLU A 109 5.59 -14.38 -10.75
N ILE A 110 5.64 -13.24 -11.44
CA ILE A 110 6.14 -11.97 -10.92
C ILE A 110 5.04 -10.90 -11.13
N PRO A 111 4.02 -10.85 -10.25
CA PRO A 111 3.02 -9.78 -10.31
C PRO A 111 3.62 -8.44 -9.89
N GLU A 112 3.15 -7.35 -10.49
CA GLU A 112 3.43 -6.01 -9.99
C GLU A 112 2.71 -5.79 -8.64
N ILE A 113 3.49 -5.62 -7.57
CA ILE A 113 3.01 -5.26 -6.24
C ILE A 113 3.94 -4.22 -5.67
N ILE A 114 3.45 -2.98 -5.54
CA ILE A 114 4.21 -1.86 -4.97
C ILE A 114 3.35 -1.17 -3.91
N SER A 115 3.98 -0.47 -2.96
CA SER A 115 3.24 0.22 -1.90
C SER A 115 3.87 1.54 -1.50
N MET A 116 3.03 2.47 -1.05
CA MET A 116 3.45 3.74 -0.46
C MET A 116 2.86 3.91 0.94
N PRO A 117 3.65 4.43 1.90
CA PRO A 117 3.16 4.72 3.25
C PRO A 117 2.17 5.89 3.22
N ILE A 118 1.14 5.82 4.06
CA ILE A 118 0.18 6.91 4.27
C ILE A 118 0.70 7.80 5.39
N ASP A 119 1.12 9.02 5.04
CA ASP A 119 1.64 9.99 6.01
C ASP A 119 0.52 10.60 6.87
N GLN A 120 -0.59 10.99 6.25
CA GLN A 120 -1.68 11.73 6.87
C GLN A 120 -3.04 11.33 6.27
N GLY A 121 -4.12 11.62 7.00
CA GLY A 121 -5.48 11.35 6.57
C GLY A 121 -6.49 11.59 7.70
N ASN A 122 -7.75 11.24 7.46
CA ASN A 122 -8.76 11.32 8.51
C ASN A 122 -8.44 10.33 9.65
N PRO A 123 -8.25 10.79 10.91
CA PRO A 123 -7.84 9.91 12.00
C PRO A 123 -8.79 8.74 12.27
N LEU A 124 -10.11 8.95 12.13
CA LEU A 124 -11.11 7.90 12.32
C LEU A 124 -11.01 6.84 11.22
N TYR A 125 -10.77 7.25 9.98
CA TYR A 125 -10.58 6.33 8.86
C TYR A 125 -9.29 5.50 9.01
N LEU A 126 -8.20 6.14 9.42
CA LEU A 126 -6.92 5.46 9.63
C LEU A 126 -7.00 4.48 10.82
N LYS A 127 -7.69 4.87 11.90
CA LYS A 127 -8.01 3.96 13.00
C LYS A 127 -8.85 2.77 12.53
N TRP A 128 -9.84 3.00 11.67
CA TRP A 128 -10.65 1.94 11.09
C TRP A 128 -9.82 0.96 10.25
N ILE A 129 -8.84 1.44 9.47
CA ILE A 129 -7.89 0.54 8.75
C ILE A 129 -7.16 -0.35 9.76
N GLU A 130 -6.64 0.26 10.82
CA GLU A 130 -5.91 -0.44 11.86
C GLU A 130 -6.78 -1.49 12.58
N GLU A 131 -8.03 -1.19 12.89
CA GLU A 131 -8.96 -2.11 13.55
C GLU A 131 -9.37 -3.29 12.66
N ASN A 132 -9.40 -3.11 11.33
CA ASN A 132 -9.83 -4.16 10.39
C ASN A 132 -8.71 -5.07 9.90
N VAL A 133 -7.46 -4.74 10.19
CA VAL A 133 -6.27 -5.54 9.84
C VAL A 133 -5.54 -5.87 11.14
N PRO A 134 -5.67 -7.09 11.69
CA PRO A 134 -4.96 -7.50 12.90
C PRO A 134 -3.44 -7.40 12.72
N ARG A 135 -2.72 -7.21 13.84
CA ARG A 135 -1.25 -7.22 13.83
C ARG A 135 -0.68 -8.64 13.70
N ASP A 136 -1.43 -9.61 14.19
CA ASP A 136 -1.08 -11.02 14.27
C ASP A 136 -1.40 -11.76 12.97
#